data_AF-A0A2Z5JPQ7-F1
#
_entry.id   AF-A0A2Z5JPQ7-F1
#
_cell.length_a   1.000
_cell.length_b   1.000
_cell.length_c   1.000
_cell.angle_alpha   90.00
_cell.angle_beta   90.00
_cell.angle_gamma   90.00
#
_symmetry.space_group_name_H-M   'P 1'
#
loop_
_entity.id
_entity.type
_entity.pdbx_description
1 polymer ?
#
loop_
_entity_poly.entity_id
_entity_poly.type
_entity_poly.pdbx_seq_one_letter_code
_entity_poly.pdbx_strand_id
1 'polypeptide(L)' 'MKHYPAEFKADAVALYRSRPGATINSVATDLGVDTETLRNWIRVADGRRSGTSA' A
#
# COMPACT_ATOMS: atom_id res chain seq x y z
N MET A 1 -2.75 16.20 -10.48
CA MET A 1 -2.38 15.17 -9.48
C MET A 1 -3.39 14.04 -9.61
N LYS A 2 -2.98 12.82 -9.96
CA LYS A 2 -3.92 11.69 -10.04
C LYS A 2 -4.22 11.27 -8.60
N HIS A 3 -5.34 11.77 -8.07
CA HIS A 3 -5.75 11.48 -6.69
C HIS A 3 -6.32 10.07 -6.64
N TYR A 4 -5.51 9.12 -6.16
CA TYR A 4 -6.02 7.80 -5.80
C TYR A 4 -6.91 7.93 -4.56
N PRO A 5 -8.14 7.37 -4.58
CA PRO A 5 -9.01 7.40 -3.42
C PRO A 5 -8.38 6.62 -2.26
N ALA A 6 -8.75 7.00 -1.03
CA ALA A 6 -8.19 6.37 0.17
C ALA A 6 -8.45 4.85 0.21
N GLU A 7 -9.60 4.41 -0.29
CA GLU A 7 -9.98 3.00 -0.41
C GLU A 7 -9.01 2.24 -1.33
N PHE A 8 -8.67 2.80 -2.49
CA PHE A 8 -7.71 2.17 -3.41
C PHE A 8 -6.32 2.01 -2.78
N LYS A 9 -5.87 3.00 -2.01
CA LYS A 9 -4.59 2.91 -1.29
C LYS A 9 -4.63 1.83 -0.21
N ALA A 10 -5.74 1.72 0.52
CA ALA A 10 -5.93 0.71 1.55
C ALA A 10 -5.99 -0.69 0.94
N ASP A 11 -6.71 -0.86 -0.17
CA ASP A 11 -6.81 -2.12 -0.91
C ASP A 11 -5.46 -2.56 -1.48
N ALA A 12 -4.69 -1.64 -2.07
CA ALA A 12 -3.34 -1.91 -2.55
C ALA A 12 -2.39 -2.39 -1.44
N VAL A 13 -2.49 -1.79 -0.25
CA VAL A 13 -1.70 -2.20 0.93
C VAL A 13 -2.19 -3.56 1.46
N ALA A 14 -3.50 -3.80 1.48
CA ALA A 14 -4.09 -5.08 1.89
C ALA A 14 -3.70 -6.21 0.94
N LEU A 15 -3.70 -5.96 -0.37
CA LEU A 15 -3.26 -6.89 -1.41
C LEU A 15 -1.79 -7.30 -1.21
N TYR A 16 -0.90 -6.34 -0.96
CA TYR A 16 0.50 -6.61 -0.63
C TYR A 16 0.62 -7.49 0.63
N ARG A 17 -0.14 -7.17 1.69
CA ARG A 17 -0.12 -7.93 2.95
C ARG A 17 -0.71 -9.34 2.82
N SER A 18 -1.68 -9.53 1.92
CA SER A 18 -2.34 -10.82 1.67
C SER A 18 -1.48 -11.79 0.86
N ARG A 19 -0.42 -11.32 0.19
CA ARG A 19 0.46 -12.14 -0.65
C ARG A 19 1.83 -12.30 0.02
N PRO A 20 2.02 -13.29 0.91
CA PRO A 20 3.34 -13.56 1.49
C PRO A 20 4.32 -13.97 0.37
N GLY A 21 5.33 -13.13 0.12
CA GLY A 21 6.32 -13.32 -0.94
C GLY A 21 6.16 -12.39 -2.15
N ALA A 22 5.07 -11.61 -2.24
CA ALA A 22 4.96 -10.58 -3.26
C ALA A 22 5.91 -9.42 -2.96
N THR A 23 6.61 -8.94 -3.99
CA THR A 23 7.43 -7.72 -3.87
C THR A 23 6.55 -6.48 -4.10
N ILE A 24 6.94 -5.35 -3.50
CA ILE A 24 6.27 -4.07 -3.73
C ILE A 24 6.24 -3.73 -5.22
N ASN A 25 7.29 -4.05 -5.97
CA ASN A 25 7.35 -3.82 -7.41
C ASN A 25 6.33 -4.67 -8.19
N SER A 26 6.17 -5.95 -7.83
CA SER A 26 5.20 -6.84 -8.48
C SER A 26 3.77 -6.35 -8.26
N VAL A 27 3.42 -5.98 -7.03
CA VAL A 27 2.09 -5.44 -6.69
C VAL A 27 1.87 -4.07 -7.34
N ALA A 28 2.89 -3.22 -7.38
CA ALA A 28 2.79 -1.92 -8.04
C ALA A 28 2.57 -2.05 -9.55
N THR A 29 3.24 -3.01 -10.19
CA THR A 29 3.07 -3.32 -11.63
C THR A 29 1.68 -3.88 -11.91
N ASP A 30 1.18 -4.80 -11.08
CA ASP A 30 -0.18 -5.38 -11.16
C ASP A 30 -1.26 -4.30 -11.07
N LEU A 31 -1.04 -3.29 -10.21
CA LEU A 31 -1.95 -2.16 -10.00
C LEU A 31 -1.74 -0.98 -10.96
N GLY A 32 -0.69 -1.00 -11.78
CA GLY A 32 -0.31 0.11 -12.67
C GLY A 32 0.09 1.40 -11.93
N VAL A 33 0.66 1.27 -10.73
CA VAL A 33 1.14 2.40 -9.91
C VAL A 33 2.66 2.37 -9.78
N ASP A 34 3.26 3.51 -9.47
CA ASP A 34 4.69 3.56 -9.14
C ASP A 34 5.02 2.76 -7.88
N THR A 35 6.16 2.06 -7.93
CA THR A 35 6.66 1.27 -6.79
C THR A 35 6.91 2.18 -5.57
N GLU A 36 7.41 3.40 -5.77
CA GLU A 36 7.58 4.37 -4.69
C GLU A 36 6.24 4.85 -4.11
N THR A 37 5.22 5.00 -4.94
CA THR A 37 3.87 5.38 -4.49
C THR A 37 3.29 4.31 -3.57
N LEU A 38 3.36 3.04 -3.97
CA LEU A 38 2.89 1.93 -3.15
C LEU A 38 3.72 1.81 -1.86
N ARG A 39 5.05 1.98 -1.93
CA ARG A 39 5.92 1.97 -0.75
C ARG A 39 5.54 3.06 0.25
N ASN A 40 5.22 4.26 -0.22
CA ASN A 40 4.77 5.35 0.64
C ASN A 40 3.43 5.01 1.31
N TRP A 41 2.49 4.41 0.59
CA TRP A 41 1.21 3.97 1.17
C TRP A 41 1.39 2.89 2.23
N ILE A 42 2.26 1.91 1.99
CA ILE A 42 2.62 0.89 2.99
C ILE A 42 3.23 1.56 4.22
N ARG A 43 4.15 2.50 4.04
CA ARG A 43 4.80 3.22 5.15
C ARG A 43 3.79 4.04 5.97
N VAL A 44 2.87 4.74 5.32
CA VAL A 44 1.78 5.48 5.99
C VAL A 44 0.84 4.53 6.73
N ALA A 45 0.48 3.40 6.10
CA ALA A 45 -0.39 2.39 6.72
C ALA A 45 0.30 1.64 7.88
N ASP A 46 1.62 1.51 7.85
CA ASP A 46 2.40 0.92 8.93
C ASP A 46 2.61 1.90 10.08
N GLY A 47 2.94 3.16 9.77
CA GLY A 47 3.02 4.24 10.76
C GLY A 47 1.68 4.51 11.47
N ARG A 48 0.55 4.34 10.77
CA ARG A 48 -0.79 4.39 11.39
C ARG A 48 -1.05 3.26 12.39
N ARG A 49 -0.42 2.08 12.24
CA ARG A 49 -0.57 0.99 13.21
C ARG A 49 0.13 1.26 14.55
N SER A 50 0.99 2.26 14.63
CA SER A 50 1.56 2.72 15.90
C SER A 50 0.58 3.58 16.74
N GLY A 51 -0.62 3.87 16.23
CA GLY A 51 -1.60 4.75 16.88
C GLY A 51 -2.85 4.05 17.44
N THR A 52 -2.93 2.72 17.46
CA THR A 52 -4.06 2.00 18.06
C THR A 52 -3.54 1.04 19.14
N SER A 53 -3.22 1.64 20.28
CA SER A 53 -3.26 0.99 21.59
C SER A 53 -4.20 1.83 22.46
N ALA A 54 -5.48 1.48 22.47
CA ALA A 54 -6.45 1.85 23.50
C ALA A 54 -7.65 0.90 23.39
#